data_AF-A0A8S1M8Y9-F1
#
_entry.id   AF-A0A8S1M8Y9-F1
#
_cell.length_a   1.000
_cell.length_b   1.000
_cell.length_c   1.000
_cell.angle_alpha   90.00
_cell.angle_beta   90.00
_cell.angle_gamma   90.00
#
_symmetry.space_group_name_H-M   'P 1'
#
loop_
_entity.id
_entity.type
_entity.pdbx_description
1 polymer ?
#
loop_
_entity_poly.entity_id
_entity_poly.type
_entity_poly.pdbx_seq_one_letter_code
_entity_poly.pdbx_strand_id
1 'polypeptide(L)'
;MSYQFKNSQWQARKKELKSRRQSQSRKFNNIKAQVQINNSAFNYLSIEAPPSLKPAKRYCDVTGFEAKYKDPVTQLYYCDSIVFNYIRNCPKATAETYLNIRGCTQKLIS
;
A
#
# COMPACT_ATOMS: atom_id res chain seq x y z
N MET A 1 -45.47 -18.69 -29.93
CA MET A 1 -44.34 -19.24 -29.16
C MET A 1 -43.84 -18.16 -28.21
N SER A 2 -44.01 -18.31 -26.89
CA SER A 2 -43.49 -17.35 -25.91
C SER A 2 -42.06 -17.72 -25.55
N TYR A 3 -41.12 -16.80 -25.80
CA TYR A 3 -39.74 -16.95 -25.37
C TYR A 3 -39.61 -16.43 -23.93
N GLN A 4 -39.26 -17.31 -23.00
CA GLN A 4 -39.05 -16.92 -21.60
C GLN A 4 -37.63 -16.37 -21.44
N PHE A 5 -37.51 -15.05 -21.36
CA PHE A 5 -36.25 -14.29 -21.36
C PHE A 5 -35.30 -14.59 -20.18
N LYS A 6 -35.69 -15.41 -19.19
CA LYS A 6 -34.87 -15.77 -18.03
C LYS A 6 -35.11 -17.21 -17.58
N ASN A 7 -34.03 -17.94 -17.33
CA ASN A 7 -34.09 -19.28 -16.73
C ASN A 7 -34.69 -19.18 -15.32
N SER A 8 -35.86 -19.79 -15.11
CA SER A 8 -36.58 -19.85 -13.82
C SER A 8 -35.69 -20.38 -12.67
N GLN A 9 -34.76 -21.28 -13.00
CA GLN A 9 -33.87 -21.92 -12.03
C GLN A 9 -32.68 -21.04 -11.59
N TRP A 10 -32.50 -19.84 -12.16
CA TRP A 10 -31.38 -18.95 -11.87
C TRP A 10 -31.28 -18.58 -10.38
N GLN A 11 -32.41 -18.38 -9.70
CA GLN A 11 -32.42 -18.03 -8.28
C GLN A 11 -31.88 -19.17 -7.40
N ALA A 12 -32.25 -20.42 -7.71
CA ALA A 12 -31.75 -21.61 -7.03
C ALA A 12 -30.24 -21.79 -7.26
N ARG A 13 -29.78 -21.68 -8.52
CA ARG A 13 -28.36 -21.73 -8.88
C ARG A 13 -27.55 -20.63 -8.19
N LYS A 14 -28.08 -19.41 -8.08
CA LYS A 14 -27.43 -18.31 -7.36
C LYS A 14 -27.23 -18.61 -5.87
N LYS A 15 -28.20 -19.24 -5.21
CA LYS A 15 -28.10 -19.66 -3.80
C LYS A 15 -27.04 -20.76 -3.63
N GLU A 16 -27.02 -21.74 -4.52
CA GLU A 16 -26.02 -22.82 -4.54
C GLU A 16 -24.61 -22.27 -4.73
N LEU A 17 -24.39 -21.38 -5.71
CA LEU A 17 -23.09 -20.76 -5.97
C LEU A 17 -22.56 -19.97 -4.77
N LYS A 18 -23.43 -19.25 -4.06
CA LYS A 18 -23.03 -18.55 -2.82
C LYS A 18 -22.63 -19.52 -1.72
N SER A 19 -23.44 -20.57 -1.50
CA SER A 19 -23.14 -21.62 -0.50
C SER A 19 -21.81 -22.32 -0.82
N ARG A 20 -21.58 -22.67 -2.09
CA ARG A 20 -20.33 -23.28 -2.55
C ARG A 20 -19.13 -22.39 -2.32
N ARG A 21 -19.23 -21.09 -2.66
CA ARG A 21 -18.17 -20.11 -2.39
C ARG A 21 -17.90 -19.97 -0.89
N GLN A 22 -18.95 -19.97 -0.06
CA GLN A 22 -18.81 -19.90 1.40
C GLN A 22 -18.10 -21.14 1.95
N SER A 23 -18.49 -22.35 1.51
CA SER A 23 -17.83 -23.61 1.90
C SER A 23 -16.36 -23.64 1.46
N GLN A 24 -16.06 -23.24 0.22
CA GLN A 24 -14.68 -23.14 -0.27
C GLN A 24 -13.84 -22.14 0.54
N SER A 25 -14.40 -20.98 0.89
CA SER A 25 -13.73 -19.98 1.73
C SER A 25 -13.42 -20.53 3.13
N ARG A 26 -14.37 -21.24 3.76
CA ARG A 26 -14.16 -21.89 5.06
C ARG A 26 -13.04 -22.94 4.99
N LYS A 27 -13.00 -23.77 3.94
CA LYS A 27 -11.92 -24.75 3.72
C LYS A 27 -10.56 -24.07 3.62
N PHE A 28 -10.45 -22.99 2.85
CA PHE A 28 -9.20 -22.25 2.69
C PHE A 28 -8.74 -21.59 3.99
N ASN A 29 -9.67 -21.03 4.77
CA ASN A 29 -9.37 -20.44 6.07
C ASN A 29 -8.91 -21.50 7.09
N ASN A 30 -9.51 -22.69 7.10
CA ASN A 30 -9.05 -23.79 7.93
C ASN A 30 -7.64 -24.25 7.55
N ILE A 31 -7.33 -24.38 6.25
CA ILE A 31 -5.97 -24.71 5.79
C ILE A 31 -4.97 -23.63 6.25
N LYS A 32 -5.29 -22.34 6.06
CA LYS A 32 -4.46 -21.24 6.54
C LYS A 32 -4.22 -21.27 8.05
N ALA A 33 -5.24 -21.61 8.83
CA ALA A 33 -5.13 -21.72 10.29
C ALA A 33 -4.31 -22.95 10.72
N GLN A 34 -4.32 -24.03 9.94
CA GLN A 34 -3.54 -25.24 10.19
C GLN A 34 -2.08 -25.13 9.72
N VAL A 35 -1.77 -24.23 8.77
CA VAL A 35 -0.39 -23.88 8.44
C VAL A 35 0.19 -23.09 9.61
N GLN A 36 0.74 -23.83 10.58
CA GLN A 36 1.64 -23.25 11.56
C GLN A 36 2.88 -22.82 10.81
N ILE A 37 3.04 -21.52 10.59
CA ILE A 37 4.29 -20.96 10.09
C ILE A 37 5.30 -21.16 11.22
N ASN A 38 6.05 -22.25 11.15
CA ASN A 38 7.18 -22.50 12.02
C ASN A 38 8.22 -21.42 11.72
N ASN A 39 8.23 -20.33 12.48
CA ASN A 39 9.20 -19.23 12.33
C ASN A 39 10.66 -19.69 12.49
N SER A 40 10.89 -20.91 12.99
CA SER A 40 12.19 -21.55 13.13
C SER A 40 12.65 -22.33 11.88
N ALA A 41 11.76 -22.62 10.93
CA ALA A 41 12.09 -23.32 9.69
C ALA A 41 12.11 -22.31 8.54
N PHE A 42 13.29 -22.10 7.94
CA PHE A 42 13.42 -21.32 6.72
C PHE A 42 12.49 -21.91 5.66
N ASN A 43 11.47 -21.15 5.28
CA ASN A 43 10.48 -21.55 4.30
C ASN A 43 10.59 -20.60 3.09
N TYR A 44 10.12 -21.03 1.91
CA TYR A 44 10.16 -20.16 0.73
C TYR A 44 9.39 -18.84 0.91
N LEU A 45 8.51 -18.75 1.91
CA LEU A 45 7.71 -17.57 2.22
C LEU A 45 8.45 -16.56 3.13
N SER A 46 9.52 -16.98 3.81
CA SER A 46 10.33 -16.12 4.69
C SER A 46 11.47 -15.43 3.95
N ILE A 47 11.66 -15.75 2.66
CA ILE A 47 12.67 -15.11 1.82
C ILE A 47 12.12 -13.74 1.40
N GLU A 48 12.62 -12.69 2.06
CA GLU A 48 12.31 -11.31 1.66
C GLU A 48 13.03 -10.95 0.36
N ALA A 49 12.44 -10.02 -0.39
CA ALA A 49 13.04 -9.54 -1.62
C ALA A 49 14.36 -8.80 -1.32
N PRO A 50 15.39 -8.95 -2.18
CA PRO A 50 16.60 -8.16 -2.04
C PRO A 50 16.30 -6.65 -2.18
N PRO A 51 17.10 -5.77 -1.55
CA PRO A 51 16.91 -4.34 -1.67
C PRO A 51 17.11 -3.87 -3.12
N SER A 52 16.42 -2.79 -3.50
CA SER A 52 16.56 -2.20 -4.84
C SER A 52 17.96 -1.59 -5.02
N LEU A 53 18.67 -2.02 -6.08
CA LEU A 53 19.92 -1.40 -6.52
C LEU A 53 19.69 -0.13 -7.36
N LYS A 54 18.50 0.03 -7.92
CA LYS A 54 18.16 1.19 -8.75
C LYS A 54 17.91 2.40 -7.85
N PRO A 55 18.56 3.56 -8.11
CA PRO A 55 18.29 4.77 -7.35
C PRO A 55 16.82 5.19 -7.53
N ALA A 56 16.18 5.50 -6.41
CA ALA A 56 14.79 5.95 -6.41
C ALA A 56 14.68 7.35 -7.03
N LYS A 57 13.64 7.56 -7.84
CA LYS A 57 13.26 8.91 -8.28
C LYS A 57 12.71 9.70 -7.10
N ARG A 58 12.99 10.99 -7.07
CA ARG A 58 12.59 11.90 -5.99
C ARG A 58 11.46 12.78 -6.50
N TYR A 59 10.41 12.88 -5.71
CA TYR A 59 9.25 13.70 -6.01
C TYR A 59 9.05 14.74 -4.92
N CYS A 60 8.49 15.88 -5.29
CA CYS A 60 8.18 16.95 -4.38
C CYS A 60 7.08 16.50 -3.43
N ASP A 61 7.30 16.70 -2.12
CA ASP A 61 6.38 16.25 -1.09
C ASP A 61 5.06 17.07 -1.08
N VAL A 62 5.06 18.25 -1.71
CA VAL A 62 3.90 19.17 -1.77
C VAL A 62 3.13 19.01 -3.09
N THR A 63 3.81 19.05 -4.24
CA THR A 63 3.17 19.09 -5.56
C THR A 63 3.17 17.75 -6.30
N GLY A 64 4.04 16.80 -5.93
CA GLY A 64 4.19 15.52 -6.60
C GLY A 64 4.99 15.55 -7.92
N PHE A 65 5.48 16.71 -8.36
CA PHE A 65 6.40 16.80 -9.52
C PHE A 65 7.79 16.27 -9.18
N GLU A 66 8.62 16.00 -10.18
CA GLU A 66 10.00 15.56 -9.96
C GLU A 66 10.81 16.63 -9.20
N ALA A 67 11.42 16.25 -8.09
CA ALA A 67 12.17 17.14 -7.24
C ALA A 67 13.67 16.97 -7.44
N LYS A 68 14.35 18.07 -7.76
CA LYS A 68 15.82 18.11 -7.90
C LYS A 68 16.51 18.38 -6.56
N TYR A 69 15.82 19.03 -5.62
CA TYR A 69 16.43 19.56 -4.41
C TYR A 69 15.73 19.11 -3.13
N LYS A 70 16.47 19.19 -2.02
CA LYS A 70 16.03 18.84 -0.67
C LYS A 70 16.37 19.97 0.29
N ASP A 71 15.43 20.38 1.13
CA ASP A 71 15.70 21.37 2.17
C ASP A 71 16.51 20.73 3.33
N PRO A 72 17.66 21.28 3.74
CA PRO A 72 18.46 20.72 4.84
C PRO A 72 17.75 20.79 6.21
N VAL A 73 16.80 21.72 6.39
CA VAL A 73 16.12 21.90 7.69
C VAL A 73 14.93 20.96 7.82
N THR A 74 13.97 21.04 6.90
CA THR A 74 12.76 20.22 6.96
C THR A 74 12.93 18.83 6.34
N GLN A 75 14.01 18.58 5.59
CA GLN A 75 14.26 17.33 4.86
C GLN A 75 13.19 17.00 3.80
N LEU A 76 12.38 17.99 3.41
CA LEU A 76 11.38 17.89 2.35
C LEU A 76 11.98 18.10 0.96
N TYR A 77 11.38 17.44 -0.02
CA TYR A 77 11.72 17.56 -1.43
C TYR A 77 10.91 18.66 -2.12
N TYR A 78 11.59 19.48 -2.94
CA TYR A 78 10.97 20.56 -3.69
C TYR A 78 11.46 20.63 -5.14
N CYS A 79 10.59 21.12 -6.03
CA CYS A 79 10.88 21.32 -7.45
C CYS A 79 11.28 22.79 -7.75
N ASP A 80 10.53 23.76 -7.22
CA ASP A 80 10.64 25.17 -7.57
C ASP A 80 10.85 26.08 -6.35
N SER A 81 11.26 27.32 -6.61
CA SER A 81 11.45 28.36 -5.59
C SER A 81 10.16 28.71 -4.82
N ILE A 82 9.01 28.65 -5.50
CA ILE A 82 7.70 28.92 -4.88
C ILE A 82 7.42 27.88 -3.78
N VAL A 83 7.65 26.60 -4.08
CA VAL A 83 7.46 25.51 -3.12
C VAL A 83 8.49 25.60 -2.00
N PHE A 84 9.73 25.98 -2.31
CA PHE A 84 10.75 26.22 -1.29
C PHE A 84 10.32 27.31 -0.30
N ASN A 85 9.79 28.44 -0.77
CA ASN A 85 9.28 29.50 0.10
C ASN A 85 8.10 29.02 0.96
N TYR A 86 7.19 28.22 0.40
CA TYR A 86 6.11 27.60 1.17
C TYR A 86 6.66 26.70 2.29
N ILE A 87 7.60 25.82 1.98
CA ILE A 87 8.21 24.90 2.95
C ILE A 87 8.90 25.65 4.09
N ARG A 88 9.61 26.75 3.81
CA ARG A 88 10.31 27.53 4.84
C ARG A 88 9.37 28.26 5.81
N ASN A 89 8.17 28.60 5.35
CA ASN A 89 7.13 29.22 6.17
C ASN A 89 6.18 28.20 6.81
N CYS A 90 6.37 26.91 6.52
CA CYS A 90 5.51 25.84 6.99
C CYS A 90 5.80 25.49 8.46
N PRO A 91 4.79 25.24 9.31
CA PRO A 91 5.00 24.74 10.66
C PRO A 91 5.71 23.38 10.68
N LYS A 92 6.53 23.14 11.70
CA LYS A 92 7.26 21.86 11.86
C LYS A 92 6.35 20.64 11.85
N ALA A 93 5.19 20.73 12.51
CA ALA A 93 4.19 19.65 12.54
C ALA A 93 3.72 19.26 11.13
N THR A 94 3.50 20.24 10.25
CA THR A 94 3.10 19.97 8.87
C THR A 94 4.24 19.31 8.09
N ALA A 95 5.48 19.77 8.24
CA ALA A 95 6.63 19.11 7.63
C ALA A 95 6.79 17.65 8.11
N GLU A 96 6.57 17.38 9.38
CA GLU A 96 6.56 16.03 9.95
C GLU A 96 5.46 15.16 9.33
N THR A 97 4.25 15.70 9.12
CA THR A 97 3.18 14.93 8.45
C THR A 97 3.56 14.51 7.03
N TYR A 98 4.17 15.41 6.25
CA TYR A 98 4.67 15.09 4.91
C TYR A 98 5.73 13.99 4.93
N LEU A 99 6.68 14.05 5.87
CA LEU A 99 7.73 13.03 6.01
C LEU A 99 7.17 11.67 6.45
N ASN A 100 6.19 11.66 7.35
CA ASN A 100 5.53 10.44 7.81
C ASN A 100 4.84 9.72 6.66
N ILE A 101 4.17 10.46 5.76
CA ILE A 101 3.55 9.89 4.55
C ILE A 101 4.62 9.29 3.62
N ARG A 102 5.79 9.92 3.52
CA ARG A 102 6.95 9.38 2.77
C ARG A 102 7.58 8.15 3.44
N GLY A 103 7.17 7.78 4.64
CA GLY A 103 7.78 6.71 5.43
C GLY A 103 9.14 7.09 6.01
N CYS A 104 9.44 8.38 6.13
CA CYS A 104 10.63 8.90 6.80
C CYS A 104 10.24 9.44 8.17
N THR A 105 10.69 8.82 9.26
CA THR A 105 10.64 9.45 10.58
C THR A 105 11.83 10.41 10.69
N GLN A 106 11.60 11.64 11.18
CA GLN A 106 12.69 12.56 11.46
C GLN A 106 13.61 11.92 12.50
N LYS A 107 14.77 11.43 12.07
CA LYS A 107 15.87 11.20 13.00
C LYS A 107 16.34 12.58 13.40
N LEU A 108 16.08 12.98 14.65
CA LEU A 108 16.74 14.13 15.25
C LEU A 108 18.23 13.93 15.03
N ILE A 109 18.86 14.88 14.34
CA ILE A 109 20.30 14.91 14.16
C ILE A 109 20.87 15.09 15.57
N SER A 110 21.45 14.02 16.14
CA SER A 110 22.25 14.06 17.37
C SER A 110 23.59 14.74 17.13
#